data_AF-A0A2S5SVM6-F1
#
_entry.id   AF-A0A2S5SVM6-F1
#
_cell.length_a   1.000
_cell.length_b   1.000
_cell.length_c   1.000
_cell.angle_alpha   90.00
_cell.angle_beta   90.00
_cell.angle_gamma   90.00
#
_symmetry.space_group_name_H-M   'P 1'
#
loop_
_entity.id
_entity.type
_entity.pdbx_description
1 polymer ?
#
loop_
_entity_poly.entity_id
_entity_poly.type
_entity_poly.pdbx_seq_one_letter_code
_entity_poly.pdbx_strand_id
1 'polypeptide(L)'
;MCRNSTGVFRQNGRSSIVQTAAADSLLRGWRDDLLSGRLSLAGFRQVVTAHVLSQIRCSEVSIWHFTGPVGQRRLVCVAANDQVGGWHERPYDDLLESQFGEYFDELSRTRIVRSDDAWADPRLAGFRDTLVERDVRALLDVSFAVNGHIYGVICCEQTGHTRNWTPAETQWLRRFATALSTQIARARGADQWEKPLPAAVMVR
;
A
#
# COMPACT_ATOMS: atom_id res chain seq x y z
N MET A 1 14.27 -4.06 -52.66
CA MET A 1 14.16 -5.09 -51.61
C MET A 1 15.40 -4.93 -50.73
N CYS A 2 15.41 -4.67 -49.42
CA CYS A 2 14.40 -4.40 -48.39
C CYS A 2 15.00 -3.32 -47.46
N ARG A 3 14.15 -2.47 -46.86
CA ARG A 3 14.58 -1.46 -45.86
C ARG A 3 14.64 -2.08 -44.45
N ASN A 4 15.63 -1.63 -43.70
CA ASN A 4 15.82 -1.71 -42.25
C ASN A 4 14.54 -1.43 -41.44
N SER A 5 14.43 -2.02 -40.24
CA SER A 5 14.60 -1.26 -38.97
C SER A 5 14.37 -2.12 -37.72
N THR A 6 15.46 -2.33 -36.96
CA THR A 6 15.44 -2.67 -35.53
C THR A 6 15.12 -1.41 -34.71
N GLY A 7 13.95 -1.37 -34.07
CA GLY A 7 13.57 -0.34 -33.10
C GLY A 7 13.78 -0.84 -31.67
N VAL A 8 14.80 -0.31 -30.99
CA VAL A 8 15.08 -0.56 -29.58
C VAL A 8 14.21 0.36 -28.73
N PHE A 9 13.39 -0.21 -27.85
CA PHE A 9 12.64 0.48 -26.79
C PHE A 9 13.61 1.21 -25.82
N ARG A 10 13.65 2.54 -25.89
CA ARG A 10 14.25 3.40 -24.86
C ARG A 10 13.38 4.65 -24.64
N GLN A 11 12.32 4.56 -23.84
CA GLN A 11 11.61 5.75 -23.32
C GLN A 11 11.11 5.68 -21.86
N ASN A 12 11.28 4.58 -21.12
CA ASN A 12 10.68 4.47 -19.76
C ASN A 12 11.44 5.16 -18.62
N GLY A 13 12.66 5.66 -18.82
CA GLY A 13 13.50 6.20 -17.74
C GLY A 13 13.13 7.61 -17.25
N ARG A 14 12.80 8.53 -18.17
CA ARG A 14 12.54 9.95 -17.83
C ARG A 14 11.19 10.17 -17.15
N SER A 15 10.13 9.55 -17.66
CA SER A 15 8.78 9.63 -17.07
C SER A 15 8.74 9.07 -15.64
N SER A 16 9.48 7.98 -15.43
CA SER A 16 9.68 7.33 -14.15
C SER A 16 10.32 8.23 -13.07
N ILE A 17 11.36 9.00 -13.42
CA ILE A 17 12.06 9.88 -12.48
C ILE A 17 11.16 11.07 -12.08
N VAL A 18 10.46 11.65 -13.06
CA VAL A 18 9.55 12.79 -12.84
C VAL A 18 8.41 12.40 -11.89
N GLN A 19 7.80 11.23 -12.07
CA GLN A 19 6.74 10.74 -11.18
C GLN A 19 7.23 10.53 -9.73
N THR A 20 8.46 10.03 -9.56
CA THR A 20 9.04 9.81 -8.23
C THR A 20 9.31 11.13 -7.52
N ALA A 21 9.89 12.10 -8.21
CA ALA A 21 10.13 13.44 -7.66
C ALA A 21 8.83 14.17 -7.28
N ALA A 22 7.76 13.99 -8.07
CA ALA A 22 6.45 14.56 -7.79
C ALA A 22 5.84 13.97 -6.50
N ALA A 23 5.85 12.64 -6.33
CA ALA A 23 5.37 11.98 -5.12
C ALA A 23 6.17 12.44 -3.89
N ASP A 24 7.50 12.51 -3.99
CA ASP A 24 8.38 12.94 -2.91
C ASP A 24 8.12 14.39 -2.46
N SER A 25 7.90 15.29 -3.42
CA SER A 25 7.59 16.70 -3.15
C SER A 25 6.24 16.84 -2.44
N LEU A 26 5.22 16.15 -2.93
CA LEU A 26 3.87 16.16 -2.36
C LEU A 26 3.86 15.64 -0.92
N LEU A 27 4.43 14.45 -0.71
CA LEU A 27 4.51 13.82 0.61
C LEU A 27 5.35 14.63 1.60
N ARG A 28 6.40 15.32 1.12
CA ARG A 28 7.18 16.25 1.94
C ARG A 28 6.32 17.42 2.43
N GLY A 29 5.52 18.01 1.55
CA GLY A 29 4.59 19.08 1.92
C GLY A 29 3.63 18.65 3.03
N TRP A 30 2.95 17.51 2.86
CA TRP A 30 2.03 17.00 3.89
C TRP A 30 2.74 16.62 5.19
N ARG A 31 3.96 16.10 5.12
CA ARG A 31 4.78 15.85 6.31
C ARG A 31 5.11 17.15 7.03
N ASP A 32 5.48 18.21 6.31
CA ASP A 32 5.82 19.50 6.92
C ASP A 32 4.56 20.18 7.53
N ASP A 33 3.40 20.03 6.89
CA ASP A 33 2.11 20.44 7.45
C ASP A 33 1.76 19.67 8.72
N LEU A 34 2.00 18.36 8.73
CA LEU A 34 1.85 17.53 9.93
C LEU A 34 2.79 18.00 11.06
N LEU A 35 4.09 18.17 10.77
CA LEU A 35 5.08 18.56 11.77
C LEU A 35 4.86 19.96 12.33
N SER A 36 4.24 20.85 11.54
CA SER A 36 3.86 22.19 11.97
C SER A 36 2.49 22.26 12.65
N GLY A 37 1.74 21.15 12.71
CA GLY A 37 0.40 21.09 13.28
C GLY A 37 -0.72 21.63 12.37
N ARG A 38 -0.42 22.00 11.12
CA ARG A 38 -1.43 22.38 10.12
C ARG A 38 -2.28 21.19 9.65
N LEU A 39 -1.72 19.99 9.74
CA LEU A 39 -2.39 18.74 9.41
C LEU A 39 -2.39 17.82 10.63
N SER A 40 -3.54 17.24 10.98
CA SER A 40 -3.61 16.19 12.00
C SER A 40 -3.08 14.86 11.44
N LEU A 41 -2.82 13.88 12.31
CA LEU A 41 -2.45 12.52 11.88
C LEU A 41 -3.54 11.87 11.02
N ALA A 42 -4.82 12.02 11.42
CA ALA A 42 -5.96 11.58 10.62
C ALA A 42 -6.01 12.32 9.26
N GLY A 43 -5.78 13.64 9.27
CA GLY A 43 -5.71 14.44 8.04
C GLY A 43 -4.60 13.99 7.10
N PHE A 44 -3.42 13.64 7.62
CA PHE A 44 -2.34 13.06 6.82
C PHE A 44 -2.75 11.75 6.16
N ARG A 45 -3.34 10.84 6.93
CA ARG A 45 -3.84 9.56 6.41
C ARG A 45 -4.92 9.77 5.35
N GLN A 46 -5.80 10.76 5.54
CA GLN A 46 -6.85 11.12 4.59
C GLN A 46 -6.28 11.61 3.27
N VAL A 47 -5.33 12.56 3.28
CA VAL A 47 -4.75 13.08 2.02
C VAL A 47 -3.92 12.04 1.29
N VAL A 48 -3.23 11.15 2.02
CA VAL A 48 -2.47 10.02 1.44
C VAL A 48 -3.41 9.03 0.77
N THR A 49 -4.45 8.55 1.46
CA THR A 49 -5.42 7.59 0.90
C THR A 49 -6.18 8.19 -0.28
N ALA A 50 -6.65 9.44 -0.17
CA ALA A 50 -7.34 10.15 -1.25
C ALA A 50 -6.45 10.28 -2.50
N HIS A 51 -5.17 10.57 -2.32
CA HIS A 51 -4.25 10.70 -3.45
C HIS A 51 -4.04 9.37 -4.15
N VAL A 52 -3.76 8.29 -3.41
CA VAL A 52 -3.62 6.95 -4.01
C VAL A 52 -4.91 6.55 -4.74
N LEU A 53 -6.08 6.78 -4.14
CA LEU A 53 -7.38 6.49 -4.75
C LEU A 53 -7.55 7.24 -6.08
N SER A 54 -7.15 8.52 -6.14
CA SER A 54 -7.24 9.33 -7.37
C SER A 54 -6.31 8.86 -8.50
N GLN A 55 -5.16 8.27 -8.14
CA GLN A 55 -4.13 7.85 -9.08
C GLN A 55 -4.39 6.43 -9.59
N ILE A 56 -4.76 5.52 -8.70
CA ILE A 56 -5.05 4.11 -9.01
C ILE A 56 -6.48 3.93 -9.52
N ARG A 57 -7.43 4.77 -9.08
CA ARG A 57 -8.85 4.72 -9.47
C ARG A 57 -9.49 3.35 -9.22
N CYS A 58 -9.15 2.75 -8.07
CA CYS A 58 -9.83 1.58 -7.52
C CYS A 58 -11.06 2.00 -6.69
N SER A 59 -11.82 1.05 -6.16
CA SER A 59 -13.00 1.36 -5.35
C SER A 59 -12.62 1.95 -3.99
N GLU A 60 -11.56 1.42 -3.38
CA GLU A 60 -11.13 1.83 -2.04
C GLU A 60 -9.61 1.76 -1.89
N VAL A 61 -9.05 2.64 -1.07
CA VAL A 61 -7.68 2.56 -0.56
C VAL A 61 -7.69 2.58 0.96
N SER A 62 -7.01 1.63 1.59
CA SER A 62 -6.78 1.61 3.03
C SER A 62 -5.30 1.57 3.40
N ILE A 63 -4.98 2.04 4.60
CA ILE A 63 -3.64 1.95 5.19
C ILE A 63 -3.74 1.10 6.45
N TRP A 64 -2.84 0.13 6.53
CA TRP A 64 -2.74 -0.81 7.64
C TRP A 64 -1.36 -0.69 8.30
N HIS A 65 -1.33 -0.77 9.62
CA HIS A 65 -0.12 -0.71 10.43
C HIS A 65 0.25 -2.10 10.96
N PHE A 66 1.50 -2.51 10.76
CA PHE A 66 2.02 -3.77 11.30
C PHE A 66 2.37 -3.62 12.78
N THR A 67 1.85 -4.49 13.63
CA THR A 67 2.15 -4.51 15.08
C THR A 67 2.40 -5.94 15.57
N GLY A 68 3.02 -6.10 16.76
CA GLY A 68 3.30 -7.41 17.37
C GLY A 68 4.52 -8.17 16.82
N PRO A 69 5.15 -9.05 17.62
CA PRO A 69 6.30 -9.84 17.15
C PRO A 69 5.89 -10.89 16.10
N VAL A 70 6.87 -11.41 15.35
CA VAL A 70 6.66 -12.54 14.41
C VAL A 70 5.99 -13.72 15.14
N GLY A 71 4.96 -14.31 14.52
CA GLY A 71 4.09 -15.33 15.12
C GLY A 71 2.89 -14.77 15.90
N GLN A 72 2.85 -13.45 16.16
CA GLN A 72 1.75 -12.74 16.80
C GLN A 72 1.47 -11.39 16.12
N ARG A 73 1.83 -11.26 14.84
CA ARG A 73 1.68 -10.01 14.10
C ARG A 73 0.20 -9.69 13.92
N ARG A 74 -0.10 -8.39 13.88
CA ARG A 74 -1.40 -7.85 13.52
C ARG A 74 -1.23 -6.79 12.44
N LEU A 75 -2.23 -6.67 11.57
CA LEU A 75 -2.42 -5.50 10.73
C LEU A 75 -3.60 -4.72 11.29
N VAL A 76 -3.33 -3.53 11.78
CA VAL A 76 -4.33 -2.61 12.34
C VAL A 76 -4.76 -1.64 11.23
N CYS A 77 -6.03 -1.62 10.87
CA CYS A 77 -6.51 -0.62 9.91
C CYS A 77 -6.48 0.75 10.56
N VAL A 78 -5.74 1.70 9.97
CA VAL A 78 -5.62 3.06 10.53
C VAL A 78 -6.37 4.10 9.70
N ALA A 79 -6.80 3.74 8.49
CA ALA A 79 -7.44 4.63 7.54
C ALA A 79 -8.03 3.86 6.36
N ALA A 80 -9.17 4.32 5.86
CA ALA A 80 -9.63 3.98 4.51
C ALA A 80 -10.24 5.20 3.82
N ASN A 81 -10.24 5.15 2.49
CA ASN A 81 -10.92 6.12 1.65
C ASN A 81 -11.51 5.42 0.44
N ASP A 82 -12.83 5.48 0.29
CA ASP A 82 -13.56 4.84 -0.81
C ASP A 82 -14.25 5.88 -1.70
N GLN A 83 -14.58 5.48 -2.93
CA GLN A 83 -15.17 6.39 -3.93
C GLN A 83 -16.57 6.91 -3.57
N VAL A 84 -17.28 6.24 -2.67
CA VAL A 84 -18.69 6.51 -2.34
C VAL A 84 -18.81 7.20 -0.98
N GLY A 85 -18.27 6.59 0.08
CA GLY A 85 -18.32 7.05 1.47
C GLY A 85 -17.24 8.07 1.82
N GLY A 86 -16.14 8.10 1.07
CA GLY A 86 -15.03 9.00 1.33
C GLY A 86 -14.18 8.53 2.51
N TRP A 87 -13.86 9.43 3.44
CA TRP A 87 -12.90 9.16 4.52
C TRP A 87 -13.49 8.36 5.68
N HIS A 88 -12.75 7.32 6.10
CA HIS A 88 -13.05 6.51 7.27
C HIS A 88 -11.82 6.32 8.16
N GLU A 89 -11.98 6.56 9.47
CA GLU A 89 -10.95 6.26 10.45
C GLU A 89 -11.20 4.88 11.07
N ARG A 90 -10.25 3.96 10.87
CA ARG A 90 -10.29 2.57 11.37
C ARG A 90 -11.61 1.80 11.08
N PRO A 91 -12.03 1.67 9.81
CA PRO A 91 -13.30 1.01 9.50
C PRO A 91 -13.29 -0.53 9.63
N TYR A 92 -12.12 -1.16 9.77
CA TYR A 92 -11.98 -2.62 9.75
C TYR A 92 -11.33 -3.15 11.02
N ASP A 93 -11.73 -4.37 11.39
CA ASP A 93 -11.08 -5.14 12.43
C ASP A 93 -9.62 -5.47 12.08
N ASP A 94 -8.82 -5.66 13.11
CA ASP A 94 -7.43 -6.06 12.95
C ASP A 94 -7.33 -7.45 12.30
N LEU A 95 -6.43 -7.59 11.33
CA LEU A 95 -6.08 -8.91 10.79
C LEU A 95 -5.02 -9.55 11.69
N LEU A 96 -5.20 -10.82 12.04
CA LEU A 96 -4.26 -11.55 12.88
C LEU A 96 -3.44 -12.53 12.03
N GLU A 97 -2.12 -12.59 12.27
CA GLU A 97 -1.23 -13.55 11.62
C GLU A 97 -1.67 -15.00 11.85
N SER A 98 -2.21 -15.30 13.04
CA SER A 98 -2.74 -16.64 13.37
C SER A 98 -3.91 -17.07 12.48
N GLN A 99 -4.61 -16.13 11.86
CA GLN A 99 -5.72 -16.38 10.94
C GLN A 99 -5.26 -16.32 9.47
N PHE A 100 -4.30 -15.45 9.16
CA PHE A 100 -3.91 -15.11 7.78
C PHE A 100 -2.40 -15.26 7.52
N GLY A 101 -1.76 -16.28 8.08
CA GLY A 101 -0.29 -16.44 8.07
C GLY A 101 0.36 -16.33 6.69
N GLU A 102 -0.18 -17.02 5.69
CA GLU A 102 0.35 -16.99 4.30
C GLU A 102 0.35 -15.57 3.71
N TYR A 103 -0.68 -14.77 4.01
CA TYR A 103 -0.78 -13.38 3.56
C TYR A 103 0.25 -12.48 4.26
N PHE A 104 0.43 -12.65 5.57
CA PHE A 104 1.46 -11.95 6.33
C PHE A 104 2.88 -12.27 5.83
N ASP A 105 3.14 -13.52 5.49
CA ASP A 105 4.42 -13.98 4.96
C ASP A 105 4.68 -13.45 3.55
N GLU A 106 3.67 -13.47 2.69
CA GLU A 106 3.75 -12.90 1.34
C GLU A 106 4.07 -11.40 1.41
N LEU A 107 3.30 -10.62 2.19
CA LEU A 107 3.57 -9.20 2.40
C LEU A 107 4.98 -8.95 2.95
N SER A 108 5.46 -9.81 3.82
CA SER A 108 6.79 -9.63 4.43
C SER A 108 7.93 -9.94 3.46
N ARG A 109 7.74 -10.98 2.63
CA ARG A 109 8.75 -11.51 1.71
C ARG A 109 8.80 -10.74 0.40
N THR A 110 7.65 -10.53 -0.26
CA THR A 110 7.59 -9.94 -1.61
C THR A 110 7.23 -8.46 -1.58
N ARG A 111 6.74 -7.96 -0.44
CA ARG A 111 6.25 -6.58 -0.25
C ARG A 111 5.03 -6.24 -1.10
N ILE A 112 4.47 -7.20 -1.84
CA ILE A 112 3.38 -6.97 -2.78
C ILE A 112 2.47 -8.19 -2.82
N VAL A 113 1.18 -7.99 -2.58
CA VAL A 113 0.14 -8.96 -2.92
C VAL A 113 -0.70 -8.35 -4.02
N ARG A 114 -0.63 -8.91 -5.22
CA ARG A 114 -1.41 -8.47 -6.38
C ARG A 114 -2.31 -9.60 -6.84
N SER A 115 -3.61 -9.35 -6.86
CA SER A 115 -4.63 -10.30 -7.26
C SER A 115 -5.64 -9.63 -8.18
N ASP A 116 -5.77 -10.15 -9.41
CA ASP A 116 -6.71 -9.63 -10.39
C ASP A 116 -8.13 -10.21 -10.22
N ASP A 117 -8.21 -11.39 -9.57
CA ASP A 117 -9.44 -12.01 -9.07
C ASP A 117 -9.20 -12.58 -7.66
N ALA A 118 -9.55 -11.78 -6.64
CA ALA A 118 -9.32 -12.09 -5.24
C ALA A 118 -10.09 -13.35 -4.78
N TRP A 119 -11.25 -13.63 -5.39
CA TRP A 119 -12.06 -14.80 -5.05
C TRP A 119 -11.48 -16.11 -5.62
N ALA A 120 -10.62 -16.02 -6.64
CA ALA A 120 -9.93 -17.17 -7.23
C ALA A 120 -8.49 -17.34 -6.70
N ASP A 121 -7.93 -16.35 -5.99
CA ASP A 121 -6.54 -16.37 -5.56
C ASP A 121 -6.31 -17.24 -4.31
N PRO A 122 -5.55 -18.34 -4.38
CA PRO A 122 -5.36 -19.24 -3.24
C PRO A 122 -4.70 -18.55 -2.05
N ARG A 123 -3.85 -17.53 -2.26
CA ARG A 123 -3.17 -16.79 -1.17
C ARG A 123 -4.14 -16.01 -0.29
N LEU A 124 -5.34 -15.75 -0.81
CA LEU A 124 -6.38 -14.98 -0.14
C LEU A 124 -7.50 -15.90 0.40
N ALA A 125 -7.32 -17.22 0.39
CA ALA A 125 -8.41 -18.17 0.69
C ALA A 125 -8.97 -17.96 2.10
N GLY A 126 -8.12 -17.60 3.06
CA GLY A 126 -8.55 -17.25 4.42
C GLY A 126 -9.50 -16.05 4.48
N PHE A 127 -9.46 -15.15 3.49
CA PHE A 127 -10.29 -13.94 3.44
C PHE A 127 -11.62 -14.13 2.71
N ARG A 128 -11.97 -15.34 2.22
CA ARG A 128 -13.09 -15.49 1.29
C ARG A 128 -14.40 -14.91 1.78
N ASP A 129 -14.78 -15.16 3.03
CA ASP A 129 -16.05 -14.67 3.56
C ASP A 129 -16.09 -13.13 3.54
N THR A 130 -15.02 -12.48 4.03
CA THR A 130 -14.89 -11.01 4.02
C THR A 130 -14.81 -10.42 2.60
N LEU A 131 -14.10 -11.08 1.68
CA LEU A 131 -13.99 -10.65 0.29
C LEU A 131 -15.33 -10.75 -0.43
N VAL A 132 -16.17 -11.75 -0.11
CA VAL A 132 -17.50 -11.91 -0.69
C VAL A 132 -18.46 -10.91 -0.08
N GLU A 133 -18.48 -10.75 1.25
CA GLU A 133 -19.34 -9.81 1.96
C GLU A 133 -19.12 -8.36 1.50
N ARG A 134 -17.86 -7.96 1.33
CA ARG A 134 -17.48 -6.63 0.85
C ARG A 134 -17.45 -6.50 -0.68
N ASP A 135 -17.74 -7.59 -1.40
CA ASP A 135 -17.67 -7.69 -2.86
C ASP A 135 -16.31 -7.24 -3.43
N VAL A 136 -15.22 -7.52 -2.72
CA VAL A 136 -13.84 -7.23 -3.16
C VAL A 136 -13.38 -8.30 -4.13
N ARG A 137 -13.25 -7.91 -5.40
CA ARG A 137 -12.95 -8.79 -6.53
C ARG A 137 -11.51 -8.72 -7.00
N ALA A 138 -10.76 -7.68 -6.67
CA ALA A 138 -9.32 -7.60 -6.95
C ALA A 138 -8.63 -6.75 -5.90
N LEU A 139 -7.35 -7.03 -5.61
CA LEU A 139 -6.56 -6.24 -4.67
C LEU A 139 -5.11 -6.06 -5.12
N LEU A 140 -4.54 -4.91 -4.74
CA LEU A 140 -3.13 -4.58 -4.91
C LEU A 140 -2.62 -3.97 -3.60
N ASP A 141 -1.93 -4.79 -2.84
CA ASP A 141 -1.38 -4.44 -1.53
C ASP A 141 0.12 -4.25 -1.64
N VAL A 142 0.63 -3.14 -1.10
CA VAL A 142 2.06 -2.83 -1.12
C VAL A 142 2.52 -2.45 0.27
N SER A 143 3.48 -3.22 0.78
CA SER A 143 4.12 -2.94 2.07
C SER A 143 5.09 -1.77 1.96
N PHE A 144 5.15 -0.95 3.00
CA PHE A 144 6.09 0.15 3.16
C PHE A 144 6.88 0.00 4.47
N ALA A 145 8.09 0.58 4.53
CA ALA A 145 9.07 0.26 5.56
C ALA A 145 9.78 1.49 6.10
N VAL A 146 9.97 1.58 7.41
CA VAL A 146 10.69 2.68 8.05
C VAL A 146 11.97 2.11 8.65
N ASN A 147 13.12 2.70 8.34
CA ASN A 147 14.43 2.24 8.84
C ASN A 147 14.72 0.74 8.57
N GLY A 148 14.25 0.21 7.44
CA GLY A 148 14.42 -1.20 7.05
C GLY A 148 13.36 -2.16 7.63
N HIS A 149 12.53 -1.67 8.55
CA HIS A 149 11.51 -2.44 9.28
C HIS A 149 10.15 -2.30 8.59
N ILE A 150 9.39 -3.39 8.47
CA ILE A 150 8.06 -3.31 7.83
C ILE A 150 7.17 -2.49 8.73
N TYR A 151 6.60 -1.44 8.16
CA TYR A 151 5.82 -0.47 8.89
C TYR A 151 4.33 -0.71 8.70
N GLY A 152 3.91 -0.88 7.45
CA GLY A 152 2.51 -0.99 7.13
C GLY A 152 2.30 -1.40 5.68
N VAL A 153 1.04 -1.36 5.27
CA VAL A 153 0.57 -1.75 3.94
C VAL A 153 -0.36 -0.66 3.41
N ILE A 154 -0.21 -0.31 2.14
CA ILE A 154 -1.24 0.41 1.38
C ILE A 154 -2.01 -0.66 0.61
N CYS A 155 -3.30 -0.79 0.88
CA CYS A 155 -4.17 -1.76 0.21
C CYS A 155 -5.08 -1.02 -0.76
N CYS A 156 -5.10 -1.44 -2.02
CA CYS A 156 -6.00 -0.93 -3.05
C CYS A 156 -6.98 -2.04 -3.43
N GLU A 157 -8.28 -1.81 -3.27
CA GLU A 157 -9.31 -2.81 -3.50
C GLU A 157 -10.27 -2.38 -4.62
N GLN A 158 -10.64 -3.34 -5.47
CA GLN A 158 -11.67 -3.18 -6.49
C GLN A 158 -12.89 -4.00 -6.10
N THR A 159 -14.06 -3.35 -6.07
CA THR A 159 -15.34 -3.99 -5.81
C THR A 159 -16.15 -4.25 -7.09
N GLY A 160 -17.09 -5.20 -7.06
CA GLY A 160 -18.05 -5.48 -8.13
C GLY A 160 -17.52 -6.29 -9.31
N HIS A 161 -16.23 -6.18 -9.63
CA HIS A 161 -15.64 -6.83 -10.79
C HIS A 161 -14.14 -7.06 -10.64
N THR A 162 -13.65 -8.14 -11.25
CA THR A 162 -12.22 -8.41 -11.37
C THR A 162 -11.53 -7.26 -12.08
N ARG A 163 -10.26 -7.03 -11.77
CA ARG A 163 -9.47 -5.96 -12.39
C ARG A 163 -8.06 -6.42 -12.63
N ASN A 164 -7.57 -6.20 -13.85
CA ASN A 164 -6.17 -6.41 -14.18
C ASN A 164 -5.34 -5.22 -13.67
N TRP A 165 -4.49 -5.44 -12.67
CA TRP A 165 -3.55 -4.44 -12.18
C TRP A 165 -2.34 -4.35 -13.10
N THR A 166 -2.21 -3.24 -13.81
CA THR A 166 -1.13 -3.02 -14.76
C THR A 166 0.24 -2.98 -14.06
N PRO A 167 1.33 -3.34 -14.78
CA PRO A 167 2.68 -3.16 -14.25
C PRO A 167 2.98 -1.70 -13.87
N ALA A 168 2.38 -0.74 -14.58
CA ALA A 168 2.53 0.69 -14.31
C ALA A 168 1.88 1.09 -12.98
N GLU A 169 0.65 0.65 -12.69
CA GLU A 169 -0.02 0.90 -11.40
C GLU A 169 0.76 0.26 -10.25
N THR A 170 1.17 -1.00 -10.42
CA THR A 170 1.98 -1.71 -9.42
C THR A 170 3.28 -0.95 -9.15
N GLN A 171 4.00 -0.53 -10.19
CA GLN A 171 5.25 0.20 -10.04
C GLN A 171 5.04 1.59 -9.43
N TRP A 172 3.96 2.28 -9.80
CA TRP A 172 3.61 3.57 -9.23
C TRP A 172 3.35 3.46 -7.73
N LEU A 173 2.52 2.51 -7.31
CA LEU A 173 2.18 2.31 -5.90
C LEU A 173 3.40 1.96 -5.05
N ARG A 174 4.30 1.11 -5.57
CA ARG A 174 5.59 0.81 -4.92
C ARG A 174 6.46 2.04 -4.68
N ARG A 175 6.53 2.93 -5.67
CA ARG A 175 7.34 4.16 -5.56
C ARG A 175 6.70 5.12 -4.58
N PHE A 176 5.39 5.27 -4.63
CA PHE A 176 4.65 6.06 -3.68
C PHE A 176 4.83 5.54 -2.24
N ALA A 177 4.72 4.22 -2.02
CA ALA A 177 4.99 3.56 -0.74
C ALA A 177 6.43 3.81 -0.24
N THR A 178 7.42 3.82 -1.14
CA THR A 178 8.83 4.11 -0.82
C THR A 178 9.05 5.58 -0.46
N ALA A 179 8.40 6.50 -1.18
CA ALA A 179 8.42 7.92 -0.87
C ALA A 179 7.77 8.19 0.49
N LEU A 180 6.61 7.56 0.75
CA LEU A 180 5.86 7.65 2.01
C LEU A 180 6.72 7.16 3.17
N SER A 181 7.35 5.99 3.01
CA SER A 181 8.33 5.43 3.95
C SER A 181 9.40 6.45 4.36
N THR A 182 9.98 7.11 3.36
CA THR A 182 11.05 8.10 3.57
C THR A 182 10.54 9.31 4.34
N GLN A 183 9.33 9.79 4.04
CA GLN A 183 8.79 10.96 4.74
C GLN A 183 8.35 10.64 6.16
N ILE A 184 7.79 9.45 6.43
CA ILE A 184 7.46 8.99 7.79
C ILE A 184 8.74 8.89 8.63
N ALA A 185 9.80 8.27 8.10
CA ALA A 185 11.09 8.19 8.79
C ALA A 185 11.63 9.57 9.19
N ARG A 186 11.48 10.56 8.30
CA ARG A 186 11.91 11.94 8.53
C ARG A 186 11.02 12.71 9.50
N ALA A 187 9.79 12.28 9.73
CA ALA A 187 8.86 12.97 10.63
C ALA A 187 9.18 12.78 12.13
N ARG A 188 10.28 12.10 12.53
CA ARG A 188 10.45 11.45 13.85
C ARG A 188 9.53 10.22 14.04
N GLY A 189 9.09 9.62 12.94
CA GLY A 189 7.92 8.73 12.81
C GLY A 189 8.05 7.28 13.28
N ALA A 190 8.66 6.99 14.43
CA ALA A 190 8.46 5.69 15.12
C ALA A 190 7.74 5.86 16.46
N ASP A 191 7.96 6.99 17.15
CA ASP A 191 7.48 7.19 18.52
C ASP A 191 6.06 7.81 18.54
N GLN A 192 5.70 8.50 17.46
CA GLN A 192 4.43 9.21 17.26
C GLN A 192 3.46 8.44 16.33
N TRP A 193 3.93 7.40 15.66
CA TRP A 193 3.19 6.69 14.61
C TRP A 193 2.94 5.20 14.94
N GLU A 194 3.38 4.73 16.12
CA GLU A 194 3.57 3.33 16.57
C GLU A 194 4.85 2.67 16.02
N LYS A 195 5.42 1.72 16.78
CA LYS A 195 6.75 1.16 16.49
C LYS A 195 6.69 0.18 15.29
N PRO A 196 7.62 0.29 14.31
CA PRO A 196 7.70 -0.63 13.17
C PRO A 196 8.05 -2.07 13.59
N LEU A 197 7.65 -3.07 12.79
CA LEU A 197 8.08 -4.45 13.00
C LEU A 197 9.47 -4.72 12.45
N PRO A 198 10.34 -5.45 13.19
CA PRO A 198 11.63 -5.89 12.66
C PRO A 198 11.46 -6.52 11.28
N ALA A 199 12.38 -6.17 10.36
CA ALA A 199 12.46 -6.85 9.07
C ALA A 199 12.44 -8.36 9.33
N ALA A 200 11.71 -9.11 8.50
CA ALA A 200 11.55 -10.55 8.66
C ALA A 200 12.89 -11.19 9.04
N VAL A 201 12.97 -11.75 10.26
CA VAL A 201 14.01 -12.74 10.55
C VAL A 201 13.60 -13.90 9.67
N MET A 202 14.36 -14.16 8.61
CA MET A 202 14.20 -15.39 7.84
C MET A 202 14.31 -16.54 8.84
N VAL A 203 13.18 -17.12 9.24
CA VAL A 203 13.16 -18.44 9.83
C VAL A 203 13.63 -19.34 8.69
N ARG A 204 14.86 -19.84 8.87
CA ARG A 204 15.50 -20.79 7.94
C ARG A 204 14.70 -22.07 7.86
#